data_AF-A0A496Z7B2-F1
#
_entry.id   AF-A0A496Z7B2-F1
#
_cell.length_a   1.000
_cell.length_b   1.000
_cell.length_c   1.000
_cell.angle_alpha   90.00
_cell.angle_beta   90.00
_cell.angle_gamma   90.00
#
_symmetry.space_group_name_H-M   'P 1'
#
loop_
_entity.id
_entity.type
_entity.pdbx_description
1 polymer ?
#
loop_
_entity_poly.entity_id
_entity_poly.type
_entity_poly.pdbx_seq_one_letter_code
_entity_poly.pdbx_strand_id
1 'polypeptide(L)'
;IAAERLPAEILEWDLDGILEMGVKAETGMVLGKDITVDTLLQQDVDALFLAVGGWDSRMARGTQSEIESPIPGTYMMVDLLNLASKGSETISFSSDVVIFGGGKLALESAKTCKKWGADKITILFREDLANSPINDADVSKAGIEGLDIIYNAGIHRLRGEADSLMELESVDTRTGAVRTLPAQSLIIATGRFPELIFVENKPAGPEAGEASDQPLRWEAFAPYKQPAFKDEVGLFAEGDVLADYSAAIKAIGAGRRAAASIQEILYGIEPSLAEYVITPQSLIQDVDHVEKVAGCQREIMPFCSGRELAACGEIERGFTDEMARAEASRCLQCGLICYEHSEEPARQEEVSAGVQA
;
A
#
# COMPACT_ATOMS: atom_id res chain seq x y z
N ILE A 1 -15.04 -10.14 -3.97
CA ILE A 1 -15.07 -10.44 -5.42
C ILE A 1 -16.31 -11.30 -5.65
N ALA A 2 -17.10 -11.07 -6.72
CA ALA A 2 -18.27 -11.90 -6.99
C ALA A 2 -17.85 -13.35 -7.33
N ALA A 3 -18.62 -14.35 -6.89
CA ALA A 3 -18.27 -15.76 -7.08
C ALA A 3 -18.09 -16.09 -8.57
N GLU A 4 -18.94 -15.53 -9.43
CA GLU A 4 -18.87 -15.65 -10.88
C GLU A 4 -17.62 -15.07 -11.57
N ARG A 5 -16.78 -14.37 -10.82
CA ARG A 5 -15.48 -13.85 -11.27
C ARG A 5 -14.29 -14.53 -10.62
N LEU A 6 -14.51 -15.26 -9.53
CA LEU A 6 -13.48 -16.01 -8.80
C LEU A 6 -14.17 -17.18 -8.10
N PRO A 7 -14.25 -18.35 -8.75
CA PRO A 7 -14.85 -19.54 -8.15
C PRO A 7 -14.13 -19.93 -6.86
N ALA A 8 -14.90 -20.35 -5.86
CA ALA A 8 -14.35 -20.71 -4.55
C ALA A 8 -13.36 -21.88 -4.64
N GLU A 9 -13.61 -22.85 -5.52
CA GLU A 9 -12.74 -24.01 -5.74
C GLU A 9 -11.35 -23.63 -6.29
N ILE A 10 -11.28 -22.59 -7.14
CA ILE A 10 -10.00 -22.09 -7.66
C ILE A 10 -9.22 -21.38 -6.56
N LEU A 11 -9.91 -20.58 -5.74
CA LEU A 11 -9.30 -19.94 -4.58
C LEU A 11 -8.81 -20.99 -3.56
N GLU A 12 -9.58 -22.04 -3.31
CA GLU A 12 -9.20 -23.13 -2.41
C GLU A 12 -7.98 -23.88 -2.95
N TRP A 13 -7.93 -24.16 -4.26
CA TRP A 13 -6.75 -24.74 -4.90
C TRP A 13 -5.48 -23.89 -4.75
N ASP A 14 -5.58 -22.57 -4.93
CA ASP A 14 -4.47 -21.65 -4.70
C ASP A 14 -4.01 -21.65 -3.22
N LEU A 15 -4.96 -21.68 -2.29
CA LEU A 15 -4.68 -21.73 -0.85
C LEU A 15 -4.01 -23.05 -0.43
N ASP A 16 -4.52 -24.18 -0.92
CA ASP A 16 -3.95 -25.50 -0.66
C ASP A 16 -2.50 -25.58 -1.15
N GLY A 17 -2.21 -25.06 -2.34
CA GLY A 17 -0.84 -24.97 -2.84
C GLY A 17 0.09 -24.18 -1.92
N ILE A 18 -0.40 -23.11 -1.28
CA ILE A 18 0.37 -22.34 -0.29
C ILE A 18 0.62 -23.16 0.99
N LEU A 19 -0.40 -23.84 1.49
CA LEU A 19 -0.30 -24.67 2.70
C LEU A 19 0.64 -25.87 2.48
N GLU A 20 0.59 -26.50 1.31
CA GLU A 20 1.46 -27.62 0.93
C GLU A 20 2.95 -27.24 0.85
N MET A 21 3.27 -25.96 0.59
CA MET A 21 4.64 -25.44 0.66
C MET A 21 5.18 -25.35 2.11
N GLY A 22 4.36 -25.66 3.11
CA GLY A 22 4.74 -25.66 4.52
C GLY A 22 4.31 -24.40 5.28
N VAL A 23 3.50 -23.54 4.68
CA VAL A 23 2.89 -22.39 5.37
C VAL A 23 1.88 -22.90 6.38
N LYS A 24 1.99 -22.43 7.63
CA LYS A 24 1.00 -22.67 8.68
C LYS A 24 0.03 -21.50 8.72
N ALA A 25 -1.27 -21.80 8.78
CA ALA A 25 -2.31 -20.80 8.88
C ALA A 25 -3.07 -20.96 10.20
N GLU A 26 -3.17 -19.86 10.94
CA GLU A 26 -4.03 -19.74 12.11
C GLU A 26 -5.10 -18.69 11.81
N THR A 27 -6.37 -19.06 11.93
CA THR A 27 -7.51 -18.20 11.56
C THR A 27 -8.38 -17.88 12.78
N GLY A 28 -9.28 -16.91 12.63
CA GLY A 28 -10.17 -16.49 13.72
C GLY A 28 -9.50 -15.57 14.76
N MET A 29 -8.35 -15.00 14.44
CA MET A 29 -7.63 -14.01 15.26
C MET A 29 -7.62 -12.64 14.59
N VAL A 30 -7.71 -11.57 15.39
CA VAL A 30 -7.65 -10.18 14.94
C VAL A 30 -6.43 -9.49 15.55
N LEU A 31 -5.54 -8.96 14.69
CA LEU A 31 -4.37 -8.20 15.12
C LEU A 31 -4.77 -6.87 15.76
N GLY A 32 -4.21 -6.56 16.92
CA GLY A 32 -4.57 -5.43 17.78
C GLY A 32 -5.68 -5.73 18.79
N LYS A 33 -6.21 -6.96 18.81
CA LYS A 33 -7.26 -7.40 19.76
C LYS A 33 -6.95 -8.75 20.39
N ASP A 34 -6.80 -9.79 19.57
CA ASP A 34 -6.55 -11.16 20.03
C ASP A 34 -5.05 -11.47 20.07
N ILE A 35 -4.30 -10.86 19.15
CA ILE A 35 -2.83 -10.91 19.05
C ILE A 35 -2.29 -9.50 18.79
N THR A 36 -1.03 -9.25 19.13
CA THR A 36 -0.33 -7.98 18.89
C THR A 36 1.06 -8.21 18.28
N VAL A 37 1.67 -7.14 17.74
CA VAL A 37 3.05 -7.19 17.25
C VAL A 37 4.00 -7.69 18.33
N ASP A 38 3.87 -7.21 19.57
CA ASP A 38 4.67 -7.65 20.72
C ASP A 38 4.52 -9.15 20.98
N THR A 39 3.28 -9.63 21.12
CA THR A 39 3.00 -11.04 21.42
C THR A 39 3.49 -11.99 20.31
N LEU A 40 3.56 -11.52 19.07
CA LEU A 40 4.07 -12.30 17.94
C LEU A 40 5.59 -12.31 17.90
N LEU A 41 6.25 -11.17 18.13
CA LEU A 41 7.71 -11.10 18.19
C LEU A 41 8.29 -11.94 19.34
N GLN A 42 7.57 -12.06 20.46
CA GLN A 42 7.95 -12.93 21.58
C GLN A 42 7.87 -14.44 21.26
N GLN A 43 7.28 -14.84 20.12
CA GLN A 43 7.20 -16.25 19.70
C GLN A 43 8.45 -16.74 18.95
N ASP A 44 9.59 -16.06 19.12
CA ASP A 44 10.88 -16.40 18.51
C ASP A 44 10.82 -16.39 16.96
N VAL A 45 10.16 -15.35 16.41
CA VAL A 45 10.14 -15.07 14.97
C VAL A 45 11.21 -14.05 14.61
N ASP A 46 11.92 -14.27 13.50
CA ASP A 46 12.98 -13.36 13.06
C ASP A 46 12.43 -12.04 12.50
N ALA A 47 11.26 -12.09 11.83
CA ALA A 47 10.58 -10.95 11.25
C ALA A 47 9.07 -11.17 11.18
N LEU A 48 8.31 -10.08 11.28
CA LEU A 48 6.86 -10.06 11.14
C LEU A 48 6.46 -9.13 10.00
N PHE A 49 5.71 -9.63 9.01
CA PHE A 49 5.18 -8.82 7.92
C PHE A 49 3.68 -8.55 8.12
N LEU A 50 3.30 -7.28 8.16
CA LEU A 50 1.90 -6.86 8.27
C LEU A 50 1.31 -6.56 6.90
N ALA A 51 0.27 -7.31 6.53
CA ALA A 51 -0.54 -7.12 5.32
C ALA A 51 -2.03 -7.10 5.66
N VAL A 52 -2.40 -6.32 6.69
CA VAL A 52 -3.74 -6.33 7.31
C VAL A 52 -4.82 -5.60 6.51
N GLY A 53 -4.46 -4.91 5.43
CA GLY A 53 -5.38 -4.11 4.63
C GLY A 53 -5.89 -2.89 5.40
N GLY A 54 -7.20 -2.63 5.33
CA GLY A 54 -7.75 -1.43 5.95
C GLY A 54 -9.26 -1.34 6.00
N TRP A 55 -9.78 -0.14 5.76
CA TRP A 55 -11.19 0.21 5.84
C TRP A 55 -12.09 -0.73 5.04
N ASP A 56 -11.67 -1.10 3.83
CA ASP A 56 -12.40 -2.01 2.96
C ASP A 56 -12.45 -3.45 3.52
N SER A 57 -11.38 -3.90 4.18
CA SER A 57 -11.36 -5.20 4.87
C SER A 57 -12.33 -5.19 6.06
N ARG A 58 -12.41 -4.07 6.80
CA ARG A 58 -13.40 -3.86 7.86
C ARG A 58 -14.81 -3.80 7.29
N MET A 59 -15.00 -3.19 6.12
CA MET A 59 -16.29 -3.19 5.43
C MET A 59 -16.75 -4.61 5.11
N ALA A 60 -15.86 -5.45 4.58
CA ALA A 60 -16.14 -6.85 4.27
C ALA A 60 -16.48 -7.69 5.52
N ARG A 61 -15.85 -7.39 6.67
CA ARG A 61 -16.15 -8.03 7.97
C ARG A 61 -17.37 -7.45 8.70
N GLY A 62 -17.88 -6.30 8.26
CA GLY A 62 -18.96 -5.58 8.94
C GLY A 62 -18.52 -4.82 10.20
N THR A 63 -17.22 -4.59 10.41
CA THR A 63 -16.64 -3.97 11.62
C THR A 63 -16.29 -2.49 11.43
N GLN A 64 -17.00 -1.80 10.54
CA GLN A 64 -16.72 -0.40 10.14
C GLN A 64 -16.86 0.60 11.29
N SER A 65 -17.60 0.24 12.33
CA SER A 65 -17.78 1.06 13.53
C SER A 65 -16.69 0.86 14.59
N GLU A 66 -15.85 -0.17 14.44
CA GLU A 66 -14.80 -0.52 15.39
C GLU A 66 -13.50 0.21 15.03
N ILE A 67 -12.78 0.65 16.07
CA ILE A 67 -11.42 1.17 15.94
C ILE A 67 -10.48 -0.02 15.99
N GLU A 68 -9.61 -0.14 14.99
CA GLU A 68 -8.53 -1.13 15.02
C GLU A 68 -7.18 -0.42 14.94
N SER A 69 -6.23 -0.87 15.76
CA SER A 69 -4.84 -0.41 15.76
C SER A 69 -3.91 -1.62 15.61
N PRO A 70 -3.87 -2.25 14.41
CA PRO A 70 -3.05 -3.43 14.16
C PRO A 70 -1.54 -3.12 14.21
N ILE A 71 -1.16 -1.88 13.90
CA ILE A 71 0.18 -1.35 14.15
C ILE A 71 0.10 -0.57 15.48
N PRO A 72 0.94 -0.89 16.48
CA PRO A 72 0.95 -0.20 17.78
C PRO A 72 0.87 1.33 17.66
N GLY A 73 -0.05 1.94 18.38
CA GLY A 73 -0.25 3.39 18.41
C GLY A 73 -0.68 4.02 17.08
N THR A 74 -1.02 3.26 16.05
CA THR A 74 -1.35 3.80 14.73
C THR A 74 -2.83 3.65 14.42
N TYR A 75 -3.44 4.72 13.90
CA TYR A 75 -4.86 4.79 13.59
C TYR A 75 -5.10 5.43 12.23
N MET A 76 -6.22 5.09 11.59
CA MET A 76 -6.63 5.79 10.38
C MET A 76 -7.34 7.09 10.74
N MET A 77 -7.13 8.14 9.94
CA MET A 77 -7.80 9.42 10.10
C MET A 77 -9.34 9.28 10.04
N VAL A 78 -9.85 8.34 9.23
CA VAL A 78 -11.29 8.06 9.13
C VAL A 78 -11.87 7.58 10.47
N ASP A 79 -11.12 6.81 11.26
CA ASP A 79 -11.55 6.34 12.58
C ASP A 79 -11.71 7.52 13.54
N LEU A 80 -10.68 8.37 13.59
CA LEU A 80 -10.65 9.59 14.41
C LEU A 80 -11.84 10.51 14.11
N LEU A 81 -12.07 10.82 12.84
CA LEU A 81 -13.14 11.74 12.41
C LEU A 81 -14.54 11.14 12.64
N ASN A 82 -14.71 9.84 12.39
CA ASN A 82 -15.98 9.17 12.65
C ASN A 82 -16.35 9.19 14.13
N LEU A 83 -15.41 8.94 15.03
CA LEU A 83 -15.62 9.00 16.47
C LEU A 83 -15.94 10.43 16.94
N ALA A 84 -15.18 11.41 16.46
CA ALA A 84 -15.42 12.82 16.76
C ALA A 84 -16.84 13.26 16.36
N SER A 85 -17.37 12.72 15.26
CA SER A 85 -18.73 13.01 14.80
C SER A 85 -19.83 12.38 15.68
N LYS A 86 -19.57 11.21 16.28
CA LYS A 86 -20.52 10.47 17.14
C LYS A 86 -20.55 11.00 18.57
N GLY A 87 -19.44 11.54 19.07
CA GLY A 87 -19.35 12.23 20.36
C GLY A 87 -19.45 11.35 21.61
N SER A 88 -19.44 10.02 21.46
CA SER A 88 -19.60 9.05 22.56
C SER A 88 -18.30 8.36 22.99
N GLU A 89 -17.29 8.32 22.11
CA GLU A 89 -16.04 7.59 22.31
C GLU A 89 -14.86 8.46 21.87
N THR A 90 -13.72 8.29 22.55
CA THR A 90 -12.48 9.03 22.28
C THR A 90 -11.28 8.10 22.31
N ILE A 91 -10.31 8.32 21.43
CA ILE A 91 -8.98 7.73 21.56
C ILE A 91 -8.24 8.53 22.63
N SER A 92 -7.72 7.84 23.65
CA SER A 92 -6.86 8.49 24.64
C SER A 92 -5.49 8.70 24.02
N PHE A 93 -5.18 9.94 23.66
CA PHE A 93 -3.85 10.27 23.20
C PHE A 93 -2.94 10.50 24.40
N SER A 94 -1.75 9.95 24.32
CA SER A 94 -0.62 10.45 25.09
C SER A 94 0.00 11.66 24.39
N SER A 95 0.98 12.30 25.04
CA SER A 95 1.43 13.67 24.75
C SER A 95 1.77 13.98 23.29
N ASP A 96 2.38 13.06 22.55
CA ASP A 96 2.94 13.32 21.21
C ASP A 96 2.18 12.57 20.11
N VAL A 97 1.47 13.33 19.28
CA VAL A 97 0.70 12.82 18.14
C VAL A 97 1.32 13.30 16.83
N VAL A 98 1.57 12.37 15.92
CA VAL A 98 1.95 12.68 14.54
C VAL A 98 0.78 12.38 13.60
N ILE A 99 0.48 13.30 12.70
CA ILE A 99 -0.55 13.15 11.67
C ILE A 99 0.14 13.19 10.31
N PHE A 100 -0.07 12.18 9.47
CA PHE A 100 0.53 12.11 8.14
C PHE A 100 -0.55 12.34 7.05
N GLY A 101 -0.34 13.38 6.23
CA GLY A 101 -1.21 13.72 5.11
C GLY A 101 -2.58 14.28 5.52
N GLY A 102 -3.57 14.16 4.63
CA GLY A 102 -4.97 14.51 4.90
C GLY A 102 -5.35 15.97 4.62
N GLY A 103 -4.42 16.77 4.11
CA GLY A 103 -4.66 18.17 3.73
C GLY A 103 -5.40 18.97 4.80
N LYS A 104 -6.53 19.58 4.45
CA LYS A 104 -7.35 20.35 5.41
C LYS A 104 -7.92 19.51 6.54
N LEU A 105 -8.20 18.23 6.31
CA LEU A 105 -8.70 17.31 7.35
C LEU A 105 -7.62 17.02 8.40
N ALA A 106 -6.34 17.25 8.10
CA ALA A 106 -5.25 17.15 9.07
C ALA A 106 -5.44 18.18 10.21
N LEU A 107 -5.89 19.39 9.89
CA LEU A 107 -6.17 20.44 10.89
C LEU A 107 -7.39 20.09 11.76
N GLU A 108 -8.43 19.48 11.17
CA GLU A 108 -9.60 19.01 11.93
C GLU A 108 -9.24 17.83 12.85
N SER A 109 -8.41 16.92 12.35
CA SER A 109 -7.85 15.82 13.11
C SER A 109 -6.99 16.33 14.27
N ALA A 110 -6.11 17.30 14.01
CA ALA A 110 -5.29 17.93 15.04
C ALA A 110 -6.14 18.59 16.14
N LYS A 111 -7.23 19.28 15.80
CA LYS A 111 -8.16 19.84 16.80
C LYS A 111 -8.78 18.75 17.66
N THR A 112 -9.18 17.65 17.03
CA THR A 112 -9.74 16.48 17.72
C THR A 112 -8.71 15.88 18.67
N CYS A 113 -7.48 15.63 18.21
CA CYS A 113 -6.40 15.12 19.04
C CYS A 113 -6.11 16.03 20.24
N LYS A 114 -6.05 17.36 20.02
CA LYS A 114 -5.87 18.35 21.08
C LYS A 114 -6.99 18.26 22.12
N LYS A 115 -8.25 18.20 21.67
CA LYS A 115 -9.42 18.04 22.54
C LYS A 115 -9.37 16.75 23.37
N TRP A 116 -8.74 15.71 22.83
CA TRP A 116 -8.62 14.40 23.45
C TRP A 116 -7.31 14.21 24.25
N GLY A 117 -6.56 15.28 24.50
CA GLY A 117 -5.44 15.28 25.44
C GLY A 117 -4.04 15.28 24.82
N ALA A 118 -3.91 15.41 23.50
CA ALA A 118 -2.59 15.56 22.88
C ALA A 118 -1.94 16.91 23.27
N ASP A 119 -0.68 16.87 23.70
CA ASP A 119 0.08 18.06 24.09
C ASP A 119 0.78 18.67 22.89
N LYS A 120 1.53 17.85 22.15
CA LYS A 120 2.29 18.22 20.97
C LYS A 120 1.73 17.48 19.75
N ILE A 121 1.50 18.23 18.68
CA ILE A 121 0.96 17.69 17.43
C ILE A 121 1.90 18.07 16.30
N THR A 122 2.33 17.09 15.52
CA THR A 122 3.13 17.33 14.32
C THR A 122 2.41 16.81 13.10
N ILE A 123 2.14 17.67 12.11
CA ILE A 123 1.59 17.28 10.82
C ILE A 123 2.74 17.11 9.83
N LEU A 124 2.79 15.97 9.17
CA LEU A 124 3.72 15.66 8.09
C LEU A 124 2.98 15.74 6.76
N PHE A 125 3.47 16.59 5.85
CA PHE A 125 3.07 16.61 4.45
C PHE A 125 4.22 16.15 3.58
N ARG A 126 3.92 15.25 2.64
CA ARG A 126 4.89 14.78 1.66
C ARG A 126 5.18 15.88 0.63
N GLU A 127 4.20 16.71 0.35
CA GLU A 127 4.27 17.87 -0.54
C GLU A 127 5.26 18.92 0.00
N ASP A 128 5.79 19.73 -0.92
CA ASP A 128 6.55 20.92 -0.55
C ASP A 128 5.63 22.05 -0.08
N LEU A 129 6.22 23.11 0.48
CA LEU A 129 5.47 24.26 0.96
C LEU A 129 4.72 24.99 -0.18
N ALA A 130 5.27 24.98 -1.39
CA ALA A 130 4.68 25.68 -2.54
C ALA A 130 3.37 25.01 -3.01
N ASN A 131 3.28 23.69 -2.87
CA ASN A 131 2.11 22.87 -3.17
C ASN A 131 1.35 22.46 -1.90
N SER A 132 1.52 23.21 -0.81
CA SER A 132 0.88 22.90 0.46
C SER A 132 -0.64 22.79 0.32
N PRO A 133 -1.27 21.75 0.88
CA PRO A 133 -2.73 21.59 0.87
C PRO A 133 -3.45 22.54 1.84
N ILE A 134 -2.70 23.27 2.68
CA ILE A 134 -3.21 24.24 3.65
C ILE A 134 -2.39 25.53 3.58
N ASN A 135 -3.00 26.67 3.93
CA ASN A 135 -2.31 27.96 3.97
C ASN A 135 -2.23 28.53 5.39
N ASP A 136 -1.46 29.60 5.57
CA ASP A 136 -1.27 30.27 6.87
C ASP A 136 -2.58 30.73 7.52
N ALA A 137 -3.58 31.11 6.71
CA ALA A 137 -4.89 31.50 7.22
C ALA A 137 -5.67 30.30 7.77
N ASP A 138 -5.56 29.13 7.13
CA ASP A 138 -6.15 27.86 7.61
C ASP A 138 -5.52 27.47 8.96
N VAL A 139 -4.19 27.54 9.07
CA VAL A 139 -3.44 27.23 10.31
C VAL A 139 -3.79 28.23 11.42
N SER A 140 -3.78 29.53 11.12
CA SER A 140 -4.12 30.57 12.10
C SER A 140 -5.56 30.44 12.59
N LYS A 141 -6.51 30.14 11.68
CA LYS A 141 -7.90 29.88 12.02
C LYS A 141 -8.06 28.59 12.84
N ALA A 142 -7.16 27.63 12.70
CA ALA A 142 -7.17 26.42 13.49
C ALA A 142 -6.84 26.69 14.96
N GLY A 143 -5.95 27.65 15.25
CA GLY A 143 -5.64 28.12 16.60
C GLY A 143 -5.16 27.02 17.54
N ILE A 144 -4.44 26.02 17.01
CA ILE A 144 -4.01 24.83 17.74
C ILE A 144 -2.67 25.11 18.40
N GLU A 145 -2.63 25.13 19.72
CA GLU A 145 -1.40 25.27 20.49
C GLU A 145 -0.56 23.98 20.42
N GLY A 146 0.76 24.13 20.24
CA GLY A 146 1.68 22.99 20.14
C GLY A 146 1.65 22.26 18.80
N LEU A 147 1.09 22.90 17.75
CA LEU A 147 1.09 22.39 16.39
C LEU A 147 2.39 22.76 15.65
N ASP A 148 3.05 21.74 15.10
CA ASP A 148 4.15 21.89 14.14
C ASP A 148 3.77 21.26 12.80
N ILE A 149 4.28 21.80 11.69
CA ILE A 149 4.00 21.31 10.33
C ILE A 149 5.32 21.15 9.59
N ILE A 150 5.59 19.94 9.11
CA ILE A 150 6.80 19.59 8.38
C ILE A 150 6.43 19.18 6.95
N TYR A 151 6.99 19.89 5.99
CA TYR A 151 6.84 19.63 4.54
C TYR A 151 7.99 18.78 4.01
N ASN A 152 7.83 18.25 2.80
CA ASN A 152 8.78 17.30 2.19
C ASN A 152 9.05 16.11 3.10
N ALA A 153 8.05 15.61 3.82
CA ALA A 153 8.22 14.60 4.85
C ALA A 153 7.68 13.23 4.41
N GLY A 154 8.50 12.20 4.53
CA GLY A 154 8.09 10.79 4.54
C GLY A 154 8.31 10.17 5.91
N ILE A 155 7.69 9.03 6.20
CA ILE A 155 7.99 8.23 7.40
C ILE A 155 8.97 7.13 7.00
N HIS A 156 10.19 7.17 7.51
CA HIS A 156 11.24 6.21 7.16
C HIS A 156 11.16 4.93 8.01
N ARG A 157 10.92 5.07 9.30
CA ARG A 157 10.95 3.96 10.27
C ARG A 157 10.04 4.28 11.44
N LEU A 158 9.42 3.24 12.01
CA LEU A 158 8.73 3.32 13.31
C LEU A 158 9.54 2.55 14.35
N ARG A 159 9.55 3.02 15.60
CA ARG A 159 10.19 2.32 16.71
C ARG A 159 9.26 2.30 17.90
N GLY A 160 9.24 1.18 18.59
CA GLY A 160 8.41 1.03 19.77
C GLY A 160 8.88 -0.02 20.74
N GLU A 161 8.11 -0.13 21.81
CA GLU A 161 8.38 -0.98 22.96
C GLU A 161 7.05 -1.61 23.40
N ALA A 162 7.04 -2.94 23.52
CA ALA A 162 5.83 -3.74 23.68
C ALA A 162 4.71 -3.29 22.71
N ASP A 163 3.51 -3.06 23.22
CA ASP A 163 2.36 -2.61 22.41
C ASP A 163 2.30 -1.09 22.20
N SER A 164 3.41 -0.37 22.40
CA SER A 164 3.46 1.09 22.29
C SER A 164 4.42 1.57 21.20
N LEU A 165 3.94 2.49 20.36
CA LEU A 165 4.82 3.33 19.53
C LEU A 165 5.52 4.34 20.45
N MET A 166 6.82 4.54 20.25
CA MET A 166 7.60 5.48 21.05
C MET A 166 8.09 6.66 20.21
N GLU A 167 8.53 6.38 18.98
CA GLU A 167 9.03 7.38 18.07
C GLU A 167 8.89 6.94 16.61
N LEU A 168 8.95 7.93 15.71
CA LEU A 168 9.09 7.70 14.29
C LEU A 168 10.23 8.53 13.71
N GLU A 169 10.88 7.97 12.70
CA GLU A 169 11.87 8.67 11.91
C GLU A 169 11.20 9.26 10.68
N SER A 170 11.21 10.59 10.55
CA SER A 170 10.80 11.26 9.32
C SER A 170 12.01 11.52 8.43
N VAL A 171 11.86 11.27 7.14
CA VAL A 171 12.87 11.57 6.11
C VAL A 171 12.43 12.77 5.28
N ASP A 172 13.34 13.70 5.06
CA ASP A 172 13.17 14.79 4.10
C ASP A 172 13.29 14.22 2.68
N THR A 173 12.20 14.24 1.93
CA THR A 173 12.08 13.59 0.60
C THR A 173 12.96 14.22 -0.47
N ARG A 174 13.52 15.41 -0.24
CA ARG A 174 14.41 16.11 -1.16
C ARG A 174 15.88 15.85 -0.85
N THR A 175 16.23 15.76 0.43
CA THR A 175 17.63 15.69 0.89
C THR A 175 18.03 14.33 1.42
N GLY A 176 17.07 13.46 1.74
CA GLY A 176 17.30 12.19 2.43
C GLY A 176 17.66 12.35 3.92
N ALA A 177 17.64 13.57 4.46
CA ALA A 177 17.96 13.82 5.85
C ALA A 177 16.88 13.24 6.78
N VAL A 178 17.30 12.40 7.73
CA VAL A 178 16.42 11.77 8.69
C VAL A 178 16.38 12.55 10.00
N ARG A 179 15.18 12.69 10.59
CA ARG A 179 14.94 13.27 11.91
C ARG A 179 14.06 12.34 12.74
N THR A 180 14.37 12.17 14.01
CA THR A 180 13.54 11.40 14.95
C THR A 180 12.52 12.32 15.62
N LEU A 181 11.27 11.89 15.64
CA LEU A 181 10.16 12.58 16.29
C LEU A 181 9.57 11.66 17.37
N PRO A 182 9.46 12.11 18.63
CA PRO A 182 8.64 11.43 19.62
C PRO A 182 7.21 11.28 19.07
N ALA A 183 6.68 10.07 19.13
CA ALA A 183 5.37 9.78 18.58
C ALA A 183 4.81 8.57 19.31
N GLN A 184 3.75 8.79 20.08
CA GLN A 184 3.04 7.71 20.76
C GLN A 184 1.71 7.40 20.07
N SER A 185 1.26 8.30 19.21
CA SER A 185 0.19 8.03 18.27
C SER A 185 0.50 8.55 16.88
N LEU A 186 0.25 7.72 15.87
CA LEU A 186 0.37 8.04 14.46
C LEU A 186 -1.01 7.97 13.79
N ILE A 187 -1.49 9.09 13.26
CA ILE A 187 -2.73 9.17 12.49
C ILE A 187 -2.39 9.25 11.01
N ILE A 188 -2.81 8.28 10.21
CA ILE A 188 -2.54 8.25 8.77
C ILE A 188 -3.80 8.58 7.97
N ALA A 189 -3.68 9.50 7.01
CA ALA A 189 -4.77 9.92 6.13
C ALA A 189 -4.95 8.96 4.94
N THR A 190 -5.02 7.67 5.20
CA THR A 190 -5.18 6.61 4.19
C THR A 190 -6.36 5.70 4.53
N GLY A 191 -6.94 5.05 3.54
CA GLY A 191 -7.97 4.02 3.76
C GLY A 191 -7.41 2.66 4.16
N ARG A 192 -6.08 2.49 4.18
CA ARG A 192 -5.37 1.24 4.47
C ARG A 192 -4.12 1.48 5.30
N PHE A 193 -3.80 0.53 6.19
CA PHE A 193 -2.53 0.55 6.88
C PHE A 193 -1.40 0.20 5.90
N PRO A 194 -0.21 0.80 6.05
CA PRO A 194 0.93 0.44 5.22
C PRO A 194 1.41 -0.97 5.56
N GLU A 195 1.92 -1.65 4.54
CA GLU A 195 2.75 -2.82 4.70
C GLU A 195 4.01 -2.47 5.47
N LEU A 196 4.26 -3.20 6.55
CA LEU A 196 5.41 -2.99 7.42
C LEU A 196 6.05 -4.33 7.79
N ILE A 197 7.36 -4.33 7.84
CA ILE A 197 8.19 -5.43 8.32
C ILE A 197 8.71 -5.04 9.69
N PHE A 198 8.32 -5.77 10.73
CA PHE A 198 8.78 -5.59 12.10
C PHE A 198 9.88 -6.59 12.40
N VAL A 199 10.90 -6.13 13.11
CA VAL A 199 11.96 -6.96 13.66
C VAL A 199 12.23 -6.54 15.11
N GLU A 200 12.65 -7.50 15.92
CA GLU A 200 13.10 -7.24 17.27
C GLU A 200 14.41 -6.46 17.25
N ASN A 201 14.45 -5.34 17.97
CA ASN A 201 15.64 -4.52 18.11
C ASN A 201 16.48 -5.00 19.31
N LYS A 202 17.25 -6.07 19.10
CA LYS A 202 18.14 -6.60 20.15
C LYS A 202 19.30 -5.61 20.35
N PRO A 203 19.53 -5.10 21.58
CA PRO A 203 20.68 -4.25 21.84
C PRO A 203 21.98 -4.99 21.50
N ALA A 204 22.83 -4.38 20.67
CA ALA A 204 24.11 -4.95 20.31
C ALA A 204 25.07 -4.96 21.51
N GLY A 205 25.37 -6.13 22.08
CA GLY A 205 26.31 -6.27 23.20
C GLY A 205 26.34 -7.66 23.83
N PRO A 206 27.26 -7.92 24.78
CA PRO A 206 27.43 -9.22 25.44
C PRO A 206 26.27 -9.62 26.37
N GLU A 207 25.26 -8.78 26.55
CA GLU A 207 24.05 -9.03 27.35
C GLU A 207 22.93 -9.73 26.56
N ALA A 208 23.21 -10.20 25.33
CA ALA A 208 22.25 -10.92 24.49
C ALA A 208 21.85 -12.33 25.00
N GLY A 209 22.27 -12.71 26.22
CA GLY A 209 22.19 -14.08 26.73
C GLY A 209 21.28 -14.31 27.94
N GLU A 210 20.67 -13.28 28.53
CA GLU A 210 19.76 -13.45 29.66
C GLU A 210 18.39 -12.83 29.35
N ALA A 211 17.33 -13.55 29.71
CA ALA A 211 15.96 -13.06 29.67
C ALA A 211 15.87 -11.80 30.52
N SER A 212 15.96 -10.65 29.87
CA SER A 212 15.78 -9.35 30.47
C SER A 212 14.30 -9.18 30.77
N ASP A 213 13.95 -8.75 31.98
CA ASP A 213 12.59 -8.30 32.36
C ASP A 213 12.24 -6.95 31.70
N GLN A 214 12.98 -6.56 30.66
CA GLN A 214 12.72 -5.38 29.87
C GLN A 214 11.70 -5.70 28.77
N PRO A 215 10.77 -4.78 28.51
CA PRO A 215 9.82 -4.94 27.42
C PRO A 215 10.54 -5.06 26.07
N LEU A 216 9.98 -5.88 25.17
CA LEU A 216 10.52 -6.11 23.84
C LEU A 216 10.52 -4.79 23.05
N ARG A 217 11.64 -4.50 22.38
CA ARG A 217 11.76 -3.34 21.48
C ARG A 217 11.71 -3.80 20.04
N TRP A 218 11.06 -3.01 19.20
CA TRP A 218 10.89 -3.32 17.80
C TRP A 218 11.16 -2.11 16.90
N GLU A 219 11.59 -2.40 15.68
CA GLU A 219 11.66 -1.44 14.58
C GLU A 219 10.77 -1.93 13.44
N ALA A 220 10.10 -1.00 12.75
CA ALA A 220 9.26 -1.30 11.60
C ALA A 220 9.74 -0.56 10.34
N PHE A 221 9.83 -1.30 9.24
CA PHE A 221 10.37 -0.87 7.95
C PHE A 221 9.34 -1.01 6.85
N ALA A 222 9.36 -0.12 5.87
CA ALA A 222 8.65 -0.32 4.61
C ALA A 222 9.37 -1.38 3.76
N PRO A 223 8.65 -2.24 3.01
CA PRO A 223 9.24 -2.98 1.92
C PRO A 223 9.89 -2.06 0.88
N TYR A 224 10.85 -2.58 0.12
CA TYR A 224 11.50 -1.83 -0.94
C TYR A 224 10.50 -1.45 -2.06
N LYS A 225 10.77 -0.32 -2.71
CA LYS A 225 9.88 0.28 -3.70
C LYS A 225 9.83 -0.51 -5.00
N GLN A 226 8.79 -0.30 -5.78
CA GLN A 226 8.76 -0.79 -7.16
C GLN A 226 9.94 -0.22 -7.97
N PRO A 227 10.47 -0.96 -8.96
CA PRO A 227 11.63 -0.51 -9.76
C PRO A 227 11.47 0.88 -10.38
N ALA A 228 10.26 1.25 -10.80
CA ALA A 228 9.94 2.58 -11.35
C ALA A 228 10.10 3.73 -10.34
N PHE A 229 10.08 3.41 -9.05
CA PHE A 229 10.08 4.34 -7.92
C PHE A 229 11.20 4.01 -6.92
N LYS A 230 12.26 3.33 -7.38
CA LYS A 230 13.35 2.82 -6.52
C LYS A 230 14.05 3.89 -5.69
N ASP A 231 14.07 5.14 -6.17
CA ASP A 231 14.74 6.27 -5.53
C ASP A 231 13.82 7.03 -4.56
N GLU A 232 12.54 6.66 -4.47
CA GLU A 232 11.62 7.27 -3.52
C GLU A 232 11.85 6.78 -2.09
N VAL A 233 11.74 7.70 -1.13
CA VAL A 233 11.97 7.43 0.29
C VAL A 233 10.72 7.64 1.15
N GLY A 234 10.70 6.92 2.28
CA GLY A 234 9.63 6.96 3.28
C GLY A 234 8.34 6.30 2.84
N LEU A 235 7.46 5.97 3.79
CA LEU A 235 6.10 5.47 3.57
C LEU A 235 5.23 6.51 2.84
N PHE A 236 4.19 6.00 2.19
CA PHE A 236 3.20 6.75 1.41
C PHE A 236 3.83 7.50 0.21
N ALA A 237 4.88 6.92 -0.36
CA ALA A 237 5.45 7.32 -1.64
C ALA A 237 4.56 6.88 -2.80
N GLU A 238 4.76 7.44 -4.00
CA GLU A 238 3.99 7.05 -5.19
C GLU A 238 4.17 5.55 -5.51
N GLY A 239 5.38 5.04 -5.30
CA GLY A 239 5.73 3.64 -5.46
C GLY A 239 5.31 2.70 -4.32
N ASP A 240 4.74 3.23 -3.24
CA ASP A 240 4.21 2.37 -2.18
C ASP A 240 2.95 1.67 -2.66
N VAL A 241 3.06 0.34 -2.70
CA VAL A 241 1.87 -0.50 -2.84
C VAL A 241 1.29 -0.64 -1.46
N LEU A 242 0.64 0.42 -0.95
CA LEU A 242 -0.39 0.23 0.07
C LEU A 242 -1.37 -0.76 -0.54
N ALA A 243 -1.49 -1.98 -0.01
CA ALA A 243 -2.22 -3.11 -0.57
C ALA A 243 -3.20 -2.64 -1.65
N ASP A 244 -2.81 -2.72 -2.91
CA ASP A 244 -3.52 -1.98 -3.95
C ASP A 244 -4.84 -2.71 -4.25
N TYR A 245 -5.96 -2.09 -3.87
CA TYR A 245 -7.30 -2.66 -4.13
C TYR A 245 -7.65 -2.69 -5.61
N SER A 246 -6.85 -2.06 -6.48
CA SER A 246 -7.11 -2.04 -7.92
C SER A 246 -6.93 -3.41 -8.58
N ALA A 247 -6.03 -4.28 -8.06
CA ALA A 247 -5.85 -5.62 -8.62
C ALA A 247 -5.11 -6.60 -7.69
N ALA A 248 -5.58 -7.85 -7.64
CA ALA A 248 -4.94 -8.94 -6.89
C ALA A 248 -3.46 -9.16 -7.29
N ILE A 249 -3.13 -9.01 -8.58
CA ILE A 249 -1.76 -9.17 -9.07
C ILE A 249 -0.78 -8.16 -8.46
N LYS A 250 -1.25 -6.95 -8.13
CA LYS A 250 -0.42 -5.94 -7.47
C LYS A 250 -0.15 -6.28 -6.02
N ALA A 251 -1.13 -6.84 -5.31
CA ALA A 251 -0.96 -7.35 -3.95
C ALA A 251 0.04 -8.53 -3.92
N ILE A 252 -0.05 -9.46 -4.89
CA ILE A 252 0.95 -10.54 -5.06
C ILE A 252 2.34 -9.94 -5.29
N GLY A 253 2.45 -8.93 -6.16
CA GLY A 253 3.69 -8.20 -6.39
C GLY A 253 4.25 -7.54 -5.12
N ALA A 254 3.39 -6.98 -4.27
CA ALA A 254 3.78 -6.43 -2.96
C ALA A 254 4.32 -7.51 -2.01
N GLY A 255 3.64 -8.67 -1.92
CA GLY A 255 4.11 -9.80 -1.12
C GLY A 255 5.49 -10.30 -1.56
N ARG A 256 5.75 -10.36 -2.88
CA ARG A 256 7.08 -10.72 -3.41
C ARG A 256 8.16 -9.72 -3.01
N ARG A 257 7.84 -8.42 -3.01
CA ARG A 257 8.79 -7.39 -2.57
C ARG A 257 9.04 -7.45 -1.07
N ALA A 258 7.99 -7.64 -0.28
CA ALA A 258 8.11 -7.83 1.16
C ALA A 258 8.99 -9.03 1.50
N ALA A 259 8.83 -10.16 0.81
CA ALA A 259 9.69 -11.33 1.01
C ALA A 259 11.18 -11.04 0.74
N ALA A 260 11.50 -10.32 -0.34
CA ALA A 260 12.87 -9.93 -0.63
C ALA A 260 13.40 -8.88 0.37
N SER A 261 12.58 -7.94 0.84
CA SER A 261 12.97 -7.00 1.90
C SER A 261 13.22 -7.70 3.23
N ILE A 262 12.44 -8.72 3.60
CA ILE A 262 12.71 -9.54 4.78
C ILE A 262 14.07 -10.25 4.63
N GLN A 263 14.37 -10.77 3.44
CA GLN A 263 15.65 -11.40 3.16
C GLN A 263 16.83 -10.43 3.28
N GLU A 264 16.66 -9.20 2.80
CA GLU A 264 17.62 -8.11 2.95
C GLU A 264 17.83 -7.74 4.42
N ILE A 265 16.75 -7.54 5.18
CA ILE A 265 16.80 -7.17 6.61
C ILE A 265 17.48 -8.26 7.45
N LEU A 266 17.15 -9.53 7.22
CA LEU A 266 17.64 -10.64 8.04
C LEU A 266 19.04 -11.10 7.65
N TYR A 267 19.36 -11.11 6.35
CA TYR A 267 20.57 -11.75 5.83
C TYR A 267 21.51 -10.80 5.09
N GLY A 268 21.13 -9.53 4.91
CA GLY A 268 21.90 -8.56 4.12
C GLY A 268 21.93 -8.88 2.62
N ILE A 269 20.97 -9.68 2.12
CA ILE A 269 20.88 -10.04 0.71
C ILE A 269 20.02 -8.99 0.01
N GLU A 270 20.67 -8.06 -0.67
CA GLU A 270 19.98 -7.00 -1.42
C GLU A 270 19.06 -7.58 -2.53
N PRO A 271 17.89 -6.98 -2.76
CA PRO A 271 17.04 -7.36 -3.88
C PRO A 271 17.77 -7.19 -5.22
N SER A 272 18.01 -8.30 -5.91
CA SER A 272 18.59 -8.28 -7.27
C SER A 272 17.54 -7.86 -8.29
N LEU A 273 17.45 -6.56 -8.58
CA LEU A 273 16.76 -6.09 -9.77
C LEU A 273 17.66 -6.28 -11.00
N ALA A 274 17.09 -6.78 -12.10
CA ALA A 274 17.81 -6.79 -13.37
C ALA A 274 18.17 -5.35 -13.77
N GLU A 275 19.30 -5.16 -14.44
CA GLU A 275 19.76 -3.83 -14.88
C GLU A 275 18.72 -3.11 -15.76
N TYR A 276 17.94 -3.88 -16.52
CA TYR A 276 16.92 -3.39 -17.46
C TYR A 276 15.52 -3.86 -17.09
N VAL A 277 15.12 -3.69 -15.81
CA VAL A 277 13.71 -3.94 -15.44
C VAL A 277 12.82 -2.92 -16.17
N ILE A 278 11.85 -3.45 -16.90
CA ILE A 278 10.84 -2.64 -17.59
C ILE A 278 9.96 -1.94 -16.54
N THR A 279 9.88 -0.63 -16.67
CA THR A 279 9.02 0.27 -15.89
C THR A 279 7.91 0.83 -16.79
N PRO A 280 6.84 1.43 -16.23
CA PRO A 280 5.85 2.14 -17.03
C PRO A 280 6.42 3.26 -17.91
N GLN A 281 7.60 3.78 -17.57
CA GLN A 281 8.33 4.81 -18.32
C GLN A 281 9.33 4.22 -19.33
N SER A 282 9.49 2.89 -19.35
CA SER A 282 10.38 2.23 -20.30
C SER A 282 9.77 2.26 -21.70
N LEU A 283 10.49 2.89 -22.63
CA LEU A 283 10.14 2.86 -24.04
C LEU A 283 10.57 1.52 -24.61
N ILE A 284 9.66 0.55 -24.66
CA ILE A 284 9.92 -0.79 -25.22
C ILE A 284 9.86 -0.74 -26.75
N GLN A 285 8.89 0.00 -27.28
CA GLN A 285 8.67 0.25 -28.71
C GLN A 285 8.18 1.69 -28.86
N ASP A 286 8.61 2.34 -29.92
CA ASP A 286 8.26 3.70 -30.33
C ASP A 286 7.45 3.70 -31.64
N VAL A 287 6.74 2.60 -31.91
CA VAL A 287 5.82 2.47 -33.05
C VAL A 287 4.49 3.14 -32.69
N ASP A 288 4.25 4.32 -33.25
CA ASP A 288 3.00 5.07 -33.11
C ASP A 288 2.02 4.86 -34.29
N HIS A 289 2.52 4.35 -35.41
CA HIS A 289 1.74 4.06 -36.61
C HIS A 289 2.21 2.78 -37.30
N VAL A 290 1.25 2.07 -37.91
CA VAL A 290 1.53 0.91 -38.77
C VAL A 290 0.85 1.07 -40.11
N GLU A 291 1.63 1.01 -41.18
CA GLU A 291 1.08 1.05 -42.54
C GLU A 291 0.69 -0.34 -43.01
N LYS A 292 -0.29 -0.41 -43.93
CA LYS A 292 -0.69 -1.64 -44.63
C LYS A 292 -1.16 -2.77 -43.69
N VAL A 293 -1.55 -2.43 -42.47
CA VAL A 293 -2.23 -3.33 -41.54
C VAL A 293 -3.73 -3.10 -41.65
N ALA A 294 -4.48 -4.15 -41.99
CA ALA A 294 -5.94 -4.09 -41.96
C ALA A 294 -6.42 -4.15 -40.50
N GLY A 295 -7.00 -3.05 -40.02
CA GLY A 295 -7.65 -3.03 -38.72
C GLY A 295 -8.82 -4.04 -38.68
N CYS A 296 -8.84 -4.86 -37.64
CA CYS A 296 -9.94 -5.77 -37.35
C CYS A 296 -10.42 -5.57 -35.92
N GLN A 297 -11.73 -5.72 -35.71
CA GLN A 297 -12.30 -5.66 -34.36
C GLN A 297 -11.79 -6.84 -33.54
N ARG A 298 -11.60 -6.61 -32.23
CA ARG A 298 -11.27 -7.69 -31.30
C ARG A 298 -12.45 -8.64 -31.15
N GLU A 299 -12.14 -9.92 -31.01
CA GLU A 299 -13.15 -10.89 -30.59
C GLU A 299 -13.56 -10.57 -29.14
N ILE A 300 -14.87 -10.43 -28.91
CA ILE A 300 -15.40 -10.16 -27.57
C ILE A 300 -15.55 -11.50 -26.86
N MET A 301 -14.97 -11.60 -25.66
CA MET A 301 -15.09 -12.78 -24.81
C MET A 301 -16.57 -13.13 -24.61
N PRO A 302 -17.03 -14.33 -25.02
CA PRO A 302 -18.41 -14.72 -24.84
C PRO A 302 -18.76 -14.82 -23.36
N PHE A 303 -19.94 -14.33 -23.00
CA PHE A 303 -20.50 -14.48 -21.66
C PHE A 303 -21.42 -15.69 -21.57
N CYS A 304 -21.47 -16.28 -20.39
CA CYS A 304 -22.48 -17.27 -20.03
C CYS A 304 -23.86 -16.60 -19.94
N SER A 305 -24.88 -17.27 -20.45
CA SER A 305 -26.27 -16.94 -20.15
C SER A 305 -26.58 -17.24 -18.69
N GLY A 306 -27.67 -16.70 -18.14
CA GLY A 306 -28.04 -16.94 -16.74
C GLY A 306 -28.20 -18.43 -16.37
N ARG A 307 -28.62 -19.28 -17.32
CA ARG A 307 -28.72 -20.72 -17.10
C ARG A 307 -27.36 -21.41 -17.07
N GLU A 308 -26.45 -20.99 -17.95
CA GLU A 308 -25.09 -21.54 -18.00
C GLU A 308 -24.30 -21.08 -16.78
N LEU A 309 -24.41 -19.80 -16.41
CA LEU A 309 -23.79 -19.26 -15.20
C LEU A 309 -24.21 -20.03 -13.95
N ALA A 310 -25.50 -20.37 -13.84
CA ALA A 310 -26.00 -21.17 -12.73
C ALA A 310 -25.45 -22.62 -12.72
N ALA A 311 -24.93 -23.12 -13.84
CA ALA A 311 -24.39 -24.47 -13.97
C ALA A 311 -22.85 -24.50 -13.86
N CYS A 312 -22.14 -23.53 -14.46
CA CYS A 312 -20.68 -23.50 -14.51
C CYS A 312 -20.05 -22.56 -13.48
N GLY A 313 -20.81 -21.63 -12.91
CA GLY A 313 -20.32 -20.71 -11.88
C GLY A 313 -19.35 -19.64 -12.37
N GLU A 314 -19.02 -19.57 -13.66
CA GLU A 314 -18.15 -18.55 -14.26
C GLU A 314 -18.90 -17.72 -15.30
N ILE A 315 -18.69 -16.39 -15.28
CA ILE A 315 -19.36 -15.47 -16.20
C ILE A 315 -18.76 -15.49 -17.61
N GLU A 316 -17.45 -15.67 -17.69
CA GLU A 316 -16.72 -15.74 -18.96
C GLU A 316 -16.73 -17.19 -19.45
N ARG A 317 -17.22 -17.40 -20.66
CA ARG A 317 -17.24 -18.75 -21.27
C ARG A 317 -15.85 -19.16 -21.78
N GLY A 318 -14.97 -18.20 -21.98
CA GLY A 318 -13.74 -18.39 -22.75
C GLY A 318 -13.99 -18.38 -24.26
N PHE A 319 -12.90 -18.35 -25.02
CA PHE A 319 -12.94 -18.52 -26.47
C PHE A 319 -13.03 -20.00 -26.86
N THR A 320 -13.74 -20.27 -27.96
CA THR A 320 -13.56 -21.55 -28.66
C THR A 320 -12.17 -21.59 -29.30
N ASP A 321 -11.67 -22.77 -29.66
CA ASP A 321 -10.38 -22.90 -30.37
C ASP A 321 -10.35 -22.05 -31.66
N GLU A 322 -11.46 -21.99 -32.40
CA GLU A 322 -11.60 -21.16 -33.59
C GLU A 322 -11.49 -19.66 -33.26
N MET A 323 -12.21 -19.19 -32.25
CA MET A 323 -12.15 -17.79 -31.81
C MET A 323 -10.76 -17.42 -31.28
N ALA A 324 -10.14 -18.31 -30.51
CA ALA A 324 -8.81 -18.09 -29.97
C ALA A 324 -7.76 -17.99 -31.08
N ARG A 325 -7.86 -18.84 -32.11
CA ARG A 325 -7.00 -18.76 -33.30
C ARG A 325 -7.24 -17.48 -34.09
N ALA A 326 -8.51 -17.10 -34.28
CA ALA A 326 -8.87 -15.87 -34.95
C ALA A 326 -8.28 -14.65 -34.22
N GLU A 327 -8.49 -14.54 -32.91
CA GLU A 327 -7.94 -13.46 -32.09
C GLU A 327 -6.41 -13.45 -32.09
N ALA A 328 -5.76 -14.62 -31.95
CA ALA A 328 -4.30 -14.73 -32.00
C ALA A 328 -3.72 -14.35 -33.37
N SER A 329 -4.45 -14.60 -34.47
CA SER A 329 -4.02 -14.24 -35.83
C SER A 329 -3.98 -12.72 -36.07
N ARG A 330 -4.55 -11.93 -35.17
CA ARG A 330 -4.46 -10.45 -35.19
C ARG A 330 -3.11 -9.94 -34.71
N CYS A 331 -2.27 -10.79 -34.12
CA CYS A 331 -0.93 -10.42 -33.65
C CYS A 331 -0.07 -9.91 -34.81
N LEU A 332 0.45 -8.68 -34.69
CA LEU A 332 1.33 -8.07 -35.69
C LEU A 332 2.76 -8.64 -35.68
N GLN A 333 3.05 -9.59 -34.78
CA GLN A 333 4.36 -10.22 -34.63
C GLN A 333 5.49 -9.20 -34.47
N CYS A 334 5.24 -8.14 -33.68
CA CYS A 334 6.16 -7.01 -33.54
C CYS A 334 7.53 -7.34 -32.91
N GLY A 335 7.67 -8.51 -32.28
CA GLY A 335 8.96 -9.02 -31.83
C GLY A 335 9.73 -9.83 -32.88
N LEU A 336 9.14 -10.12 -34.04
CA LEU A 336 9.71 -10.99 -35.09
C LEU A 336 9.94 -10.27 -36.43
N ILE A 337 9.34 -9.10 -36.62
CA ILE A 337 9.43 -8.33 -37.86
C ILE A 337 10.24 -7.05 -37.60
N CYS A 338 11.20 -6.75 -38.48
CA CYS A 338 11.96 -5.50 -38.42
C CYS A 338 11.08 -4.33 -38.88
N TYR A 339 10.98 -3.29 -38.05
CA TYR A 339 10.37 -2.01 -38.41
C TYR A 339 11.41 -1.07 -38.99
N GLU A 340 11.05 -0.32 -40.02
CA GLU A 340 11.85 0.78 -40.55
C GLU A 340 11.23 2.09 -40.07
N HIS A 341 12.00 2.92 -39.37
CA HIS A 341 11.56 4.27 -39.02
C HIS A 341 11.49 5.11 -40.28
N SER A 342 10.30 5.61 -40.62
CA SER A 342 10.18 6.63 -41.66
C SER A 342 10.73 7.96 -41.13
N GLU A 343 11.68 8.58 -41.83
CA GLU A 343 12.27 9.87 -41.44
C GLU A 343 11.28 11.06 -41.54
N GLU A 344 10.09 10.86 -42.13
CA GLU A 344 9.06 11.89 -42.23
C GLU A 344 8.04 11.76 -41.08
N PRO A 345 7.83 12.80 -40.25
CA PRO A 345 6.77 12.77 -39.25
C PRO A 345 5.42 12.69 -39.97
N ALA A 346 4.59 11.70 -39.58
CA ALA A 346 3.26 11.51 -40.12
C ALA A 346 2.47 12.82 -40.03
N ARG A 347 1.98 13.32 -41.18
CA ARG A 347 1.02 14.43 -41.19
C ARG A 347 -0.20 13.98 -40.39
N GLN A 348 -0.45 14.61 -39.24
CA GLN A 348 -1.71 14.50 -38.54
C GLN A 348 -2.82 15.04 -39.46
N GLU A 349 -3.48 14.18 -40.23
CA GLU A 349 -4.75 14.53 -40.84
C GLU A 349 -5.77 14.64 -39.71
N GLU A 350 -6.28 15.85 -39.48
CA GLU A 350 -7.38 16.12 -38.57
C GLU A 350 -8.56 15.20 -38.91
N VAL A 351 -8.78 14.19 -38.08
CA VAL A 351 -10.02 13.40 -38.12
C VAL A 351 -11.15 14.32 -37.68
N SER A 352 -11.74 15.01 -38.66
CA SER A 352 -12.95 15.81 -38.47
C SER A 352 -14.03 14.94 -37.79
N ALA A 353 -14.51 15.43 -36.65
CA ALA A 353 -15.58 14.82 -35.90
C ALA A 353 -16.87 14.78 -36.75
N GLY A 354 -17.11 13.63 -37.37
CA GLY A 354 -18.37 13.29 -38.00
C GLY A 354 -19.23 12.42 -37.08
N VAL A 355 -19.71 12.97 -35.96
CA VAL A 355 -20.85 12.39 -35.24
C VAL A 355 -22.11 13.05 -35.81
N GLN A 356 -22.78 12.35 -36.71
CA GLN A 356 -24.18 12.64 -37.06
C GLN A 356 -25.08 11.60 -36.40
N ALA A 357 -25.93 12.14 -35.51
CA ALA A 357 -27.18 11.61 -34.91
C ALA A 357 -27.15 10.26 -34.18
#